data_AF-A0A9D6TPE2-F1
#
_entry.id   AF-A0A9D6TPE2-F1
#
_cell.length_a   1.000
_cell.length_b   1.000
_cell.length_c   1.000
_cell.angle_alpha   90.00
_cell.angle_beta   90.00
_cell.angle_gamma   90.00
#
_symmetry.space_group_name_H-M   'P 1'
#
loop_
_entity.id
_entity.type
_entity.pdbx_description
1 polymer ?
#
loop_
_entity_poly.entity_id
_entity_poly.type
_entity_poly.pdbx_seq_one_letter_code
_entity_poly.pdbx_strand_id
1 'polypeptide(L)'
;DPAARSDLLQLRALCEAVDSDAFAPISAEEVSDQRTPAFILQLSSIVQASVDLAVTEGALDLTGMKPQANANRIGRYAYLGIGRHVGLWFGIHFGLWKAHGRTPLWAVFSPTSFGRSCEVRGLLEPWVAKNRVFAASENDDFVVAIDMPLGEEKHTVVRANVDRLKEIVDVLSVLKSKPTGSLDNE
;
A
#
# COMPACT_ATOMS: atom_id res chain seq x y z
N ASP A 1 -21.99 10.43 42.13
CA ASP A 1 -23.01 10.26 41.10
C ASP A 1 -22.74 8.96 40.33
N PRO A 2 -23.65 7.98 40.36
CA PRO A 2 -23.50 6.70 39.65
C PRO A 2 -23.39 6.85 38.13
N ALA A 3 -24.05 7.86 37.55
CA ALA A 3 -24.04 8.11 36.11
C ALA A 3 -22.63 8.54 35.63
N ALA A 4 -22.02 9.49 36.34
CA ALA A 4 -20.64 9.93 36.05
C ALA A 4 -19.60 8.80 36.15
N ARG A 5 -19.83 7.79 37.01
CA ARG A 5 -18.94 6.62 37.14
C ARG A 5 -19.14 5.63 35.97
N SER A 6 -20.36 5.47 35.49
CA SER A 6 -20.66 4.67 34.30
C SER A 6 -20.04 5.29 33.05
N ASP A 7 -20.16 6.61 32.89
CA ASP A 7 -19.60 7.35 31.77
C ASP A 7 -18.07 7.26 31.75
N LEU A 8 -17.41 7.36 32.91
CA LEU A 8 -15.95 7.18 33.01
C LEU A 8 -15.49 5.75 32.68
N LEU A 9 -16.29 4.73 32.99
CA LEU A 9 -15.98 3.34 32.63
C LEU A 9 -16.19 3.09 31.13
N GLN A 10 -17.23 3.69 30.53
CA GLN A 10 -17.44 3.64 29.08
C GLN A 10 -16.36 4.39 28.33
N LEU A 11 -15.96 5.58 28.79
CA LEU A 11 -14.85 6.34 28.23
C LEU A 11 -13.53 5.57 28.34
N ARG A 12 -13.28 4.93 29.48
CA ARG A 12 -12.09 4.08 29.65
C ARG A 12 -12.10 2.86 28.72
N ALA A 13 -13.24 2.19 28.59
CA ALA A 13 -13.39 1.07 27.65
C ALA A 13 -13.22 1.53 26.19
N LEU A 14 -13.70 2.72 25.83
CA LEU A 14 -13.43 3.34 24.54
C LEU A 14 -11.94 3.66 24.36
N CYS A 15 -11.28 4.20 25.39
CA CYS A 15 -9.85 4.51 25.33
C CYS A 15 -8.97 3.24 25.30
N GLU A 16 -9.38 2.17 25.96
CA GLU A 16 -8.71 0.86 25.90
C GLU A 16 -8.97 0.15 24.56
N ALA A 17 -10.15 0.32 23.95
CA ALA A 17 -10.44 -0.12 22.58
C ALA A 17 -9.71 0.71 21.49
N VAL A 18 -9.14 1.86 21.87
CA VAL A 18 -8.29 2.70 21.01
C VAL A 18 -6.82 2.24 21.03
N ASP A 19 -6.44 1.33 21.94
CA ASP A 19 -5.18 0.60 21.77
C ASP A 19 -5.34 -0.37 20.60
N SER A 20 -4.94 0.10 19.42
CA SER A 20 -5.10 -0.63 18.17
C SER A 20 -4.35 -1.98 18.15
N ASP A 21 -3.44 -2.23 19.09
CA ASP A 21 -2.68 -3.47 19.23
C ASP A 21 -3.21 -4.39 20.35
N ALA A 22 -4.18 -3.93 21.16
CA ALA A 22 -4.81 -4.77 22.16
C ALA A 22 -5.69 -5.84 21.49
N PHE A 23 -5.50 -7.10 21.90
CA PHE A 23 -6.35 -8.19 21.44
C PHE A 23 -7.77 -8.02 22.02
N ALA A 24 -8.71 -7.61 21.17
CA ALA A 24 -10.13 -7.57 21.50
C ALA A 24 -10.77 -8.94 21.22
N PRO A 25 -11.54 -9.52 22.15
CA PRO A 25 -12.34 -10.70 21.88
C PRO A 25 -13.34 -10.45 20.75
N ILE A 26 -13.40 -11.36 19.78
CA ILE A 26 -14.29 -11.25 18.62
C ILE A 26 -15.75 -11.42 19.06
N SER A 27 -16.61 -10.48 18.69
CA SER A 27 -18.06 -10.52 18.96
C SER A 27 -18.84 -11.30 17.89
N ALA A 28 -20.07 -11.73 18.22
CA ALA A 28 -20.94 -12.40 17.25
C ALA A 28 -21.34 -11.45 16.10
N GLU A 29 -21.48 -10.17 16.40
CA GLU A 29 -21.74 -9.10 15.44
C GLU A 29 -20.58 -8.95 14.46
N GLU A 30 -19.34 -8.98 14.93
CA GLU A 30 -18.14 -8.88 14.08
C GLU A 30 -17.99 -10.09 13.14
N VAL A 31 -18.33 -11.30 13.62
CA VAL A 31 -18.29 -12.51 12.77
C VAL A 31 -19.35 -12.47 11.67
N SER A 32 -20.52 -11.90 11.94
CA SER A 32 -21.64 -11.85 11.00
C SER A 32 -21.64 -10.61 10.10
N ASP A 33 -20.79 -9.61 10.37
CA ASP A 33 -20.68 -8.40 9.57
C ASP A 33 -20.02 -8.67 8.21
N GLN A 34 -20.83 -8.59 7.16
CA GLN A 34 -20.39 -8.81 5.78
C GLN A 34 -19.73 -7.57 5.15
N ARG A 35 -19.80 -6.40 5.78
CA ARG A 35 -19.30 -5.14 5.18
C ARG A 35 -17.78 -5.16 5.07
N THR A 36 -17.09 -5.62 6.11
CA THR A 36 -15.63 -5.74 6.11
C THR A 36 -15.12 -6.68 5.02
N PRO A 37 -15.57 -7.95 4.92
CA PRO A 37 -15.11 -8.83 3.85
C PRO A 37 -15.51 -8.32 2.45
N ALA A 38 -16.70 -7.74 2.29
CA ALA A 38 -17.11 -7.14 1.01
C ALA A 38 -16.15 -6.00 0.59
N PHE A 39 -15.78 -5.14 1.53
CA PHE A 39 -14.84 -4.05 1.29
C PHE A 39 -13.45 -4.56 0.92
N ILE A 40 -12.91 -5.56 1.63
CA ILE A 40 -11.60 -6.16 1.32
C ILE A 40 -11.60 -6.83 -0.06
N LEU A 41 -12.69 -7.52 -0.43
CA LEU A 41 -12.84 -8.11 -1.77
C LEU A 41 -12.88 -7.03 -2.85
N GLN A 42 -13.59 -5.93 -2.61
CA GLN A 42 -13.63 -4.80 -3.53
C GLN A 42 -12.24 -4.18 -3.72
N LEU A 43 -11.50 -3.93 -2.64
CA LEU A 43 -10.13 -3.43 -2.71
C LEU A 43 -9.22 -4.40 -3.48
N SER A 44 -9.35 -5.71 -3.22
CA SER A 44 -8.55 -6.73 -3.91
C SER A 44 -8.84 -6.73 -5.42
N SER A 45 -10.11 -6.55 -5.80
CA SER A 45 -10.53 -6.41 -7.19
C SER A 45 -9.99 -5.14 -7.86
N ILE A 46 -9.87 -4.04 -7.11
CA ILE A 46 -9.27 -2.78 -7.58
C ILE A 46 -7.76 -2.96 -7.79
N VAL A 47 -7.04 -3.59 -6.85
CA VAL A 47 -5.60 -3.84 -6.99
C VAL A 47 -5.33 -4.72 -8.19
N GLN A 48 -6.05 -5.82 -8.36
CA GLN A 48 -5.86 -6.73 -9.49
C GLN A 48 -6.09 -6.00 -10.82
N ALA A 49 -7.21 -5.27 -10.95
CA ALA A 49 -7.50 -4.50 -12.17
C ALA A 49 -6.48 -3.38 -12.44
N SER A 50 -5.96 -2.74 -11.39
CA SER A 50 -4.91 -1.72 -11.51
C SER A 50 -3.59 -2.33 -11.98
N VAL A 51 -3.20 -3.49 -11.46
CA VAL A 51 -2.01 -4.22 -11.92
C VAL A 51 -2.17 -4.64 -13.38
N ASP A 52 -3.30 -5.26 -13.74
CA ASP A 52 -3.53 -5.73 -15.11
C ASP A 52 -3.47 -4.58 -16.12
N LEU A 53 -4.08 -3.45 -15.78
CA LEU A 53 -4.04 -2.24 -16.60
C LEU A 53 -2.64 -1.62 -16.66
N ALA A 54 -1.93 -1.51 -15.52
CA ALA A 54 -0.59 -0.96 -15.48
C ALA A 54 0.42 -1.80 -16.28
N VAL A 55 0.26 -3.13 -16.30
CA VAL A 55 1.05 -4.03 -17.14
C VAL A 55 0.73 -3.82 -18.61
N THR A 56 -0.56 -3.76 -18.95
CA THR A 56 -1.02 -3.49 -20.33
C THR A 56 -0.45 -2.18 -20.87
N GLU A 57 -0.32 -1.17 -20.02
CA GLU A 57 0.18 0.16 -20.38
C GLU A 57 1.68 0.34 -20.15
N GLY A 58 2.41 -0.73 -19.83
CA GLY A 58 3.87 -0.72 -19.68
C GLY A 58 4.40 0.02 -18.45
N ALA A 59 3.52 0.41 -17.52
CA ALA A 59 3.90 1.03 -16.25
C ALA A 59 4.48 0.00 -15.26
N LEU A 60 4.01 -1.24 -15.31
CA LEU A 60 4.51 -2.36 -14.52
C LEU A 60 4.98 -3.53 -15.40
N ASP A 61 6.01 -4.25 -14.95
CA ASP A 61 6.48 -5.50 -15.54
C ASP A 61 6.55 -6.60 -14.46
N LEU A 62 5.82 -7.70 -14.71
CA LEU A 62 5.71 -8.86 -13.80
C LEU A 62 6.64 -10.02 -14.16
N THR A 63 7.46 -9.91 -15.21
CA THR A 63 8.26 -11.03 -15.72
C THR A 63 9.24 -11.53 -14.66
N GLY A 64 9.17 -12.83 -14.34
CA GLY A 64 9.99 -13.42 -13.26
C GLY A 64 9.51 -13.11 -11.84
N MET A 65 8.38 -12.43 -11.67
CA MET A 65 7.75 -12.19 -10.36
C MET A 65 6.70 -13.25 -10.07
N LYS A 66 6.68 -13.73 -8.82
CA LYS A 66 5.61 -14.59 -8.32
C LYS A 66 4.56 -13.72 -7.62
N PRO A 67 3.26 -14.00 -7.80
CA PRO A 67 2.23 -13.44 -6.93
C PRO A 67 2.57 -13.78 -5.47
N GLN A 68 2.59 -12.78 -4.59
CA GLN A 68 2.72 -13.00 -3.15
C GLN A 68 1.64 -12.23 -2.40
N ALA A 69 0.84 -12.97 -1.64
CA ALA A 69 0.06 -12.46 -0.53
C ALA A 69 0.65 -13.07 0.75
N ASN A 70 0.70 -12.28 1.82
CA ASN A 70 0.96 -12.79 3.17
C ASN A 70 -0.10 -12.24 4.13
N ALA A 71 -0.06 -12.65 5.39
CA ALA A 71 -1.06 -12.29 6.38
C ALA A 71 -1.29 -10.77 6.54
N ASN A 72 -0.28 -9.94 6.22
CA ASN A 72 -0.30 -8.50 6.45
C ASN A 72 -0.52 -7.65 5.18
N ARG A 73 -0.52 -8.27 3.99
CA ARG A 73 -0.66 -7.54 2.73
C ARG A 73 -1.12 -8.39 1.56
N ILE A 74 -1.92 -7.79 0.68
CA ILE A 74 -2.44 -8.38 -0.56
C ILE A 74 -1.95 -7.53 -1.74
N GLY A 75 -1.13 -8.09 -2.63
CA GLY A 75 -0.57 -7.31 -3.73
C GLY A 75 0.34 -8.08 -4.66
N ARG A 76 1.21 -7.35 -5.35
CA ARG A 76 2.15 -7.88 -6.35
C ARG A 76 3.49 -7.18 -6.26
N TYR A 77 4.56 -7.98 -6.38
CA TYR A 77 5.87 -7.47 -6.76
C TYR A 77 5.91 -7.21 -8.26
N ALA A 78 6.48 -6.09 -8.65
CA ALA A 78 6.61 -5.67 -10.04
C ALA A 78 7.85 -4.80 -10.22
N TYR A 79 8.39 -4.76 -11.43
CA TYR A 79 9.29 -3.69 -11.83
C TYR A 79 8.51 -2.51 -12.38
N LEU A 80 9.01 -1.29 -12.13
CA LEU A 80 8.52 -0.06 -12.76
C LEU A 80 9.11 0.11 -14.15
N GLY A 81 8.22 0.33 -15.10
CA GLY A 81 8.54 0.57 -16.49
C GLY A 81 9.16 -0.64 -17.21
N ILE A 82 9.18 -0.57 -18.54
CA ILE A 82 9.72 -1.63 -19.41
C ILE A 82 11.23 -1.84 -19.18
N GLY A 83 11.95 -0.80 -18.78
CA GLY A 83 13.39 -0.86 -18.53
C GLY A 83 13.80 -1.53 -17.22
N ARG A 84 12.84 -1.96 -16.39
CA ARG A 84 13.08 -2.70 -15.14
C ARG A 84 14.07 -2.02 -14.20
N HIS A 85 13.90 -0.71 -14.03
CA HIS A 85 14.89 0.13 -13.35
C HIS A 85 14.87 -0.04 -11.83
N VAL A 86 13.67 -0.22 -11.29
CA VAL A 86 13.38 -0.30 -9.86
C VAL A 86 12.21 -1.25 -9.66
N GLY A 87 12.33 -2.13 -8.67
CA GLY A 87 11.26 -2.97 -8.19
C GLY A 87 10.41 -2.30 -7.12
N LEU A 88 9.13 -2.65 -7.04
CA LEU A 88 8.28 -2.35 -5.89
C LEU A 88 7.39 -3.52 -5.54
N TRP A 89 6.77 -3.42 -4.37
CA TRP A 89 5.53 -4.09 -4.05
C TRP A 89 4.37 -3.09 -4.12
N PHE A 90 3.28 -3.45 -4.80
CA PHE A 90 2.04 -2.64 -4.88
C PHE A 90 0.83 -3.43 -4.42
N GLY A 91 -0.01 -2.84 -3.56
CA GLY A 91 -1.28 -3.42 -3.14
C GLY A 91 -1.81 -2.90 -1.80
N ILE A 92 -2.68 -3.70 -1.17
CA ILE A 92 -3.29 -3.42 0.13
C ILE A 92 -2.30 -3.74 1.24
N HIS A 93 -1.85 -2.75 1.99
CA HIS A 93 -0.94 -2.94 3.11
C HIS A 93 -1.62 -2.63 4.45
N PHE A 94 -2.12 -3.66 5.14
CA PHE A 94 -2.91 -3.48 6.37
C PHE A 94 -2.12 -2.80 7.49
N GLY A 95 -0.83 -3.12 7.64
CA GLY A 95 0.05 -2.48 8.64
C GLY A 95 0.20 -0.97 8.43
N LEU A 96 0.64 -0.54 7.24
CA LEU A 96 0.76 0.88 6.88
C LEU A 96 -0.58 1.61 6.93
N TRP A 97 -1.68 0.95 6.51
CA TRP A 97 -3.00 1.54 6.59
C TRP A 97 -3.44 1.78 8.03
N LYS A 98 -3.23 0.80 8.91
CA LYS A 98 -3.46 0.93 10.36
C LYS A 98 -2.60 2.03 10.97
N ALA A 99 -1.30 2.06 10.66
CA ALA A 99 -0.35 3.00 11.26
C ALA A 99 -0.58 4.47 10.84
N HIS A 100 -0.96 4.71 9.59
CA HIS A 100 -1.06 6.07 9.06
C HIS A 100 -2.50 6.56 8.81
N GLY A 101 -3.49 5.67 8.76
CA GLY A 101 -4.89 6.02 8.54
C GLY A 101 -5.17 6.76 7.22
N ARG A 102 -4.29 6.63 6.21
CA ARG A 102 -4.36 7.39 4.95
C ARG A 102 -5.15 6.66 3.86
N THR A 103 -4.57 5.57 3.36
CA THR A 103 -5.09 4.78 2.25
C THR A 103 -4.80 3.30 2.50
N PRO A 104 -5.65 2.38 2.03
CA PRO A 104 -5.31 0.96 2.00
C PRO A 104 -4.18 0.63 1.01
N LEU A 105 -3.97 1.44 -0.04
CA LEU A 105 -3.07 1.11 -1.15
C LEU A 105 -1.71 1.79 -1.05
N TRP A 106 -0.65 1.01 -1.24
CA TRP A 106 0.73 1.46 -1.07
C TRP A 106 1.64 0.94 -2.17
N ALA A 107 2.61 1.77 -2.55
CA ALA A 107 3.82 1.37 -3.26
C ALA A 107 4.97 1.30 -2.25
N VAL A 108 5.62 0.15 -2.15
CA VAL A 108 6.68 -0.14 -1.18
C VAL A 108 7.96 -0.48 -1.92
N PHE A 109 9.01 0.26 -1.63
CA PHE A 109 10.35 0.09 -2.17
C PHE A 109 11.26 -0.46 -1.08
N SER A 110 11.77 -1.67 -1.27
CA SER A 110 12.68 -2.31 -0.31
C SER A 110 14.09 -1.72 -0.34
N PRO A 111 14.88 -1.83 0.75
CA PRO A 111 16.28 -1.40 0.77
C PRO A 111 17.21 -2.25 -0.10
N THR A 112 16.72 -3.40 -0.58
CA THR A 112 17.49 -4.33 -1.41
C THR A 112 17.80 -3.78 -2.81
N SER A 113 18.66 -4.46 -3.57
CA SER A 113 18.98 -4.12 -4.97
C SER A 113 17.75 -4.07 -5.89
N PHE A 114 16.68 -4.79 -5.53
CA PHE A 114 15.39 -4.74 -6.19
C PHE A 114 14.70 -3.39 -5.97
N GLY A 115 14.45 -3.00 -4.70
CA GLY A 115 13.65 -1.82 -4.38
C GLY A 115 14.42 -0.49 -4.37
N ARG A 116 15.72 -0.52 -4.08
CA ARG A 116 16.63 0.64 -4.06
C ARG A 116 16.07 1.82 -3.25
N SER A 117 15.45 1.53 -2.09
CA SER A 117 14.69 2.51 -1.30
C SER A 117 15.42 3.84 -1.08
N CYS A 118 16.72 3.81 -0.80
CA CYS A 118 17.54 5.02 -0.60
C CYS A 118 17.64 5.90 -1.87
N GLU A 119 17.89 5.29 -3.04
CA GLU A 119 17.98 6.01 -4.32
C GLU A 119 16.60 6.52 -4.75
N VAL A 120 15.58 5.69 -4.57
CA VAL A 120 14.18 6.02 -4.86
C VAL A 120 13.71 7.19 -4.00
N ARG A 121 13.99 7.15 -2.69
CA ARG A 121 13.65 8.21 -1.74
C ARG A 121 14.22 9.55 -2.17
N GLY A 122 15.51 9.60 -2.51
CA GLY A 122 16.16 10.84 -2.93
C GLY A 122 15.53 11.48 -4.18
N LEU A 123 14.94 10.67 -5.07
CA LEU A 123 14.26 11.16 -6.27
C LEU A 123 12.77 11.46 -6.04
N LEU A 124 12.07 10.65 -5.26
CA LEU A 124 10.64 10.80 -5.04
C LEU A 124 10.28 11.83 -3.98
N GLU A 125 11.11 12.07 -2.95
CA GLU A 125 10.80 13.04 -1.89
C GLU A 125 10.39 14.44 -2.43
N PRO A 126 11.14 15.05 -3.38
CA PRO A 126 10.72 16.32 -3.98
C PRO A 126 9.38 16.24 -4.72
N TRP A 127 9.14 15.13 -5.43
CA TRP A 127 7.89 14.91 -6.17
C TRP A 127 6.71 14.69 -5.21
N VAL A 128 6.91 13.92 -4.14
CA VAL A 128 5.92 13.66 -3.08
C VAL A 128 5.50 14.99 -2.44
N ALA A 129 6.47 15.82 -2.06
CA ALA A 129 6.20 17.14 -1.47
C ALA A 129 5.42 18.06 -2.42
N LYS A 130 5.80 18.08 -3.70
CA LYS A 130 5.13 18.90 -4.73
C LYS A 130 3.68 18.45 -4.98
N ASN A 131 3.46 17.15 -5.07
CA ASN A 131 2.15 16.57 -5.40
C ASN A 131 1.27 16.29 -4.18
N ARG A 132 1.74 16.64 -2.97
CA ARG A 132 1.05 16.42 -1.69
C ARG A 132 0.66 14.95 -1.47
N VAL A 133 1.49 14.05 -1.98
CA VAL A 133 1.35 12.61 -1.75
C VAL A 133 1.94 12.30 -0.38
N PHE A 134 1.39 11.33 0.34
CA PHE A 134 2.00 10.87 1.58
C PHE A 134 3.11 9.86 1.29
N ALA A 135 4.28 10.03 1.90
CA ALA A 135 5.35 9.04 1.90
C ALA A 135 6.04 8.98 3.26
N ALA A 136 6.62 7.82 3.58
CA ALA A 136 7.33 7.59 4.82
C ALA A 136 8.50 6.62 4.62
N SER A 137 9.38 6.53 5.62
CA SER A 137 10.35 5.44 5.73
C SER A 137 9.96 4.55 6.90
N GLU A 138 9.81 3.25 6.63
CA GLU A 138 9.34 2.25 7.59
C GLU A 138 10.24 1.02 7.47
N ASN A 139 10.97 0.65 8.54
CA ASN A 139 11.90 -0.48 8.54
C ASN A 139 12.85 -0.50 7.32
N ASP A 140 13.47 0.65 7.00
CA ASP A 140 14.35 0.87 5.83
C ASP A 140 13.68 0.79 4.45
N ASP A 141 12.39 0.43 4.38
CA ASP A 141 11.58 0.61 3.19
C ASP A 141 11.25 2.09 2.99
N PHE A 142 11.11 2.49 1.72
CA PHE A 142 10.47 3.76 1.37
C PHE A 142 9.07 3.46 0.84
N VAL A 143 8.05 4.07 1.44
CA VAL A 143 6.65 3.78 1.15
C VAL A 143 5.93 5.02 0.66
N VAL A 144 5.10 4.86 -0.37
CA VAL A 144 4.33 5.93 -0.99
C VAL A 144 2.86 5.54 -1.03
N ALA A 145 2.01 6.41 -0.51
CA ALA A 145 0.56 6.24 -0.55
C ALA A 145 0.02 6.35 -1.98
N ILE A 146 -0.85 5.41 -2.36
CA ILE A 146 -1.61 5.47 -3.60
C ILE A 146 -3.04 5.81 -3.23
N ASP A 147 -3.39 7.10 -3.36
CA ASP A 147 -4.70 7.60 -2.97
C ASP A 147 -5.76 7.19 -3.99
N MET A 148 -6.89 6.69 -3.50
CA MET A 148 -8.03 6.33 -4.32
C MET A 148 -9.03 7.49 -4.36
N PRO A 149 -9.55 7.86 -5.53
CA PRO A 149 -10.71 8.75 -5.62
C PRO A 149 -11.90 8.18 -4.84
N LEU A 150 -12.51 9.01 -3.99
CA LEU A 150 -13.62 8.60 -3.12
C LEU A 150 -14.96 8.85 -3.81
N GLY A 151 -15.92 7.94 -3.64
CA GLY A 151 -17.25 8.05 -4.25
C GLY A 151 -17.28 7.77 -5.76
N GLU A 152 -16.16 7.32 -6.32
CA GLU A 152 -16.00 7.06 -7.74
C GLU A 152 -16.20 5.59 -8.11
N GLU A 153 -16.56 5.36 -9.36
CA GLU A 153 -16.71 4.02 -9.93
C GLU A 153 -15.37 3.29 -10.06
N LYS A 154 -15.43 1.95 -10.05
CA LYS A 154 -14.23 1.09 -10.09
C LYS A 154 -13.25 1.47 -11.20
N HIS A 155 -13.74 1.77 -12.40
CA HIS A 155 -12.90 2.09 -13.56
C HIS A 155 -12.12 3.41 -13.36
N THR A 156 -12.76 4.43 -12.77
CA THR A 156 -12.13 5.71 -12.42
C THR A 156 -11.04 5.51 -11.37
N VAL A 157 -11.32 4.72 -10.33
CA VAL A 157 -10.34 4.41 -9.28
C VAL A 157 -9.13 3.65 -9.86
N VAL A 158 -9.38 2.64 -10.68
CA VAL A 158 -8.33 1.86 -11.35
C VAL A 158 -7.47 2.76 -12.25
N ARG A 159 -8.09 3.65 -13.04
CA ARG A 159 -7.36 4.61 -13.88
C ARG A 159 -6.46 5.52 -13.05
N ALA A 160 -6.99 6.13 -11.99
CA ALA A 160 -6.22 7.01 -11.10
C ALA A 160 -5.03 6.29 -10.45
N ASN A 161 -5.20 5.04 -10.03
CA ASN A 161 -4.09 4.23 -9.50
C ASN A 161 -2.98 4.03 -10.55
N VAL A 162 -3.34 3.71 -11.80
CA VAL A 162 -2.37 3.50 -12.88
C VAL A 162 -1.67 4.80 -13.27
N ASP A 163 -2.41 5.90 -13.36
CA ASP A 163 -1.84 7.21 -13.67
C ASP A 163 -0.84 7.63 -12.59
N ARG A 164 -1.16 7.40 -11.31
CA ARG A 164 -0.23 7.59 -10.19
C ARG A 164 1.02 6.72 -10.30
N LEU A 165 0.89 5.45 -10.68
CA LEU A 165 2.05 4.59 -10.91
C LEU A 165 2.93 5.11 -12.06
N LYS A 166 2.33 5.63 -13.14
CA LYS A 166 3.07 6.24 -14.25
C LYS A 166 3.82 7.50 -13.85
N GLU A 167 3.21 8.37 -13.03
CA GLU A 167 3.91 9.53 -12.48
C GLU A 167 5.17 9.12 -11.71
N ILE A 168 5.09 8.03 -10.94
CA ILE A 168 6.23 7.46 -10.21
C ILE A 168 7.27 6.89 -11.20
N VAL A 169 6.85 6.18 -12.25
CA VAL A 169 7.74 5.69 -13.32
C VAL A 169 8.51 6.84 -13.94
N ASP A 170 7.84 7.94 -14.27
CA ASP A 170 8.45 9.10 -14.93
C ASP A 170 9.56 9.71 -14.08
N VAL A 171 9.32 9.87 -12.76
CA VAL A 171 10.34 10.37 -11.83
C VAL A 171 11.54 9.42 -11.72
N LEU A 172 11.29 8.12 -11.70
CA LEU A 172 12.32 7.09 -11.52
C LEU A 172 13.01 6.66 -12.82
N SER A 173 12.55 7.14 -13.98
CA SER A 173 13.11 6.82 -15.30
C SER A 173 14.60 7.19 -15.45
N VAL A 174 15.08 8.14 -14.64
CA VAL A 174 16.49 8.54 -14.59
C VAL A 174 17.41 7.46 -14.01
N LEU A 175 16.86 6.51 -13.24
CA LEU A 175 17.62 5.41 -12.69
C LEU A 175 17.89 4.38 -13.79
N LYS A 176 19.17 4.08 -14.04
CA LYS A 176 19.53 2.94 -14.89
C LYS A 176 19.16 1.63 -14.20
N SER A 177 18.85 0.59 -14.98
CA SER A 177 18.71 -0.76 -14.45
C SER A 177 20.04 -1.23 -13.87
N LYS A 178 20.01 -1.84 -12.68
CA LYS A 178 21.18 -2.55 -12.15
C LYS A 178 21.27 -3.92 -12.85
N PRO A 179 22.48 -4.41 -13.18
CA PRO A 179 22.62 -5.77 -13.67
C PRO A 179 22.07 -6.73 -12.61
N THR A 180 21.30 -7.72 -13.05
CA THR A 180 20.72 -8.78 -12.21
C THR A 180 21.83 -9.69 -11.68
N GLY A 181 22.60 -9.20 -10.70
CA GLY A 181 23.53 -9.99 -9.90
C GLY A 181 22.78 -10.54 -8.70
N SER A 182 22.72 -11.88 -8.62
CA SER A 182 22.15 -12.74 -7.58
C SER A 182 20.84 -12.27 -6.92
N LEU A 183 19.78 -13.05 -7.15
CA LEU A 183 18.75 -13.21 -6.13
C LEU A 183 19.45 -13.81 -4.90
N ASP A 184 19.98 -12.95 -4.04
CA ASP A 184 20.41 -13.35 -2.72
C ASP A 184 19.15 -13.81 -1.99
N ASN A 185 19.10 -15.11 -1.73
CA ASN A 185 18.09 -15.73 -0.89
C ASN A 185 18.28 -15.22 0.53
N GLU A 186 17.39 -14.35 1.00
CA GLU A 186 16.98 -14.25 2.40
C GLU A 186 15.45 -14.23 2.51
#